data_AF-A0A660VSC0-F1
#
_entry.id   AF-A0A660VSC0-F1
#
_cell.length_a   1.000
_cell.length_b   1.000
_cell.length_c   1.000
_cell.angle_alpha   90.00
_cell.angle_beta   90.00
_cell.angle_gamma   90.00
#
_symmetry.space_group_name_H-M   'P 1'
#
loop_
_entity.id
_entity.type
_entity.pdbx_description
1 polymer ?
#
loop_
_entity_poly.entity_id
_entity_poly.type
_entity_poly.pdbx_seq_one_letter_code
_entity_poly.pdbx_strand_id
1 'polypeptide(L)'
;FFLGLFSLSAALVDLRAGVAIALVSFFALFAIRRFYLFKYLVLVVMIGGAIVCADTIFCKVCAVATFEASLPYALSPSAGIPVKVLSAPFLIHLAVGALAIVGLLWAQRFWCRYICPFGAVMGLTNRFSALRLMRDPQKCNPKTCRGACIRACPMGVTSIPRLKSVDSTDCIRCGDCVDACPSGALRLRFSLKR
;
A
#
# COMPACT_ATOMS: atom_id res chain seq x y z
N PHE A 1 -23.89 -19.06 41.81
CA PHE A 1 -23.36 -17.68 42.02
C PHE A 1 -22.01 -17.45 41.32
N PHE A 2 -21.06 -18.40 41.32
CA PHE A 2 -19.71 -18.21 40.74
C PHE A 2 -19.60 -18.22 39.19
N LEU A 3 -20.52 -18.87 38.46
CA LEU A 3 -20.46 -18.95 36.98
C LEU A 3 -20.95 -17.67 36.26
N GLY A 4 -21.71 -16.81 36.95
CA GLY A 4 -22.25 -15.56 36.37
C GLY A 4 -21.25 -14.41 36.30
N LEU A 5 -20.30 -14.34 37.25
CA LEU A 5 -19.27 -13.28 37.28
C LEU A 5 -18.17 -13.48 36.23
N PHE A 6 -17.92 -14.72 35.78
CA PHE A 6 -16.91 -15.02 34.77
C PHE A 6 -17.34 -14.60 33.36
N SER A 7 -18.64 -14.75 33.03
CA SER A 7 -19.19 -14.31 31.73
C SER A 7 -19.28 -12.78 31.62
N LEU A 8 -19.51 -12.07 32.73
CA LEU A 8 -19.57 -10.60 32.73
C LEU A 8 -18.18 -9.98 32.47
N SER A 9 -17.11 -10.59 33.00
CA SER A 9 -15.73 -10.13 32.79
C SER A 9 -15.23 -10.35 31.37
N ALA A 10 -15.60 -11.46 30.71
CA ALA A 10 -15.23 -11.74 29.32
C ALA A 10 -15.88 -10.74 28.33
N ALA A 11 -17.18 -10.45 28.51
CA ALA A 11 -17.88 -9.48 27.67
C ALA A 11 -17.36 -8.04 27.84
N LEU A 12 -16.92 -7.66 29.06
CA LEU A 12 -16.29 -6.37 29.34
C LEU A 12 -14.87 -6.25 28.75
N VAL A 13 -14.11 -7.35 28.67
CA VAL A 13 -12.79 -7.41 28.01
C VAL A 13 -12.93 -7.32 26.49
N ASP A 14 -13.90 -8.01 25.89
CA ASP A 14 -14.19 -7.91 24.45
C ASP A 14 -14.67 -6.51 24.04
N LEU A 15 -15.44 -5.83 24.90
CA LEU A 15 -15.89 -4.45 24.65
C LEU A 15 -14.74 -3.44 24.80
N ARG A 16 -13.86 -3.59 25.81
CA ARG A 16 -12.65 -2.74 25.96
C ARG A 16 -11.64 -2.99 24.85
N ALA A 17 -11.43 -4.23 24.42
CA ALA A 17 -10.58 -4.57 23.29
C ALA A 17 -11.18 -4.05 21.98
N GLY A 18 -12.50 -4.18 21.78
CA GLY A 18 -13.21 -3.62 20.64
C GLY A 18 -13.13 -2.10 20.55
N VAL A 19 -13.24 -1.38 21.68
CA VAL A 19 -13.08 0.09 21.73
C VAL A 19 -11.63 0.51 21.57
N ALA A 20 -10.65 -0.22 22.12
CA ALA A 20 -9.23 0.06 21.91
C ALA A 20 -8.80 -0.22 20.46
N ILE A 21 -9.27 -1.32 19.85
CA ILE A 21 -9.05 -1.63 18.43
C ILE A 21 -9.76 -0.59 17.55
N ALA A 22 -10.97 -0.15 17.90
CA ALA A 22 -11.68 0.89 17.16
C ALA A 22 -10.98 2.26 17.29
N LEU A 23 -10.46 2.63 18.47
CA LEU A 23 -9.71 3.87 18.69
C LEU A 23 -8.34 3.84 18.03
N VAL A 24 -7.61 2.72 18.10
CA VAL A 24 -6.36 2.50 17.37
C VAL A 24 -6.61 2.48 15.87
N SER A 25 -7.70 1.86 15.41
CA SER A 25 -8.09 1.89 14.00
C SER A 25 -8.55 3.28 13.57
N PHE A 26 -9.20 4.07 14.43
CA PHE A 26 -9.66 5.42 14.13
C PHE A 26 -8.50 6.42 14.11
N PHE A 27 -7.59 6.37 15.09
CA PHE A 27 -6.33 7.12 15.09
C PHE A 27 -5.40 6.68 13.98
N ALA A 28 -5.30 5.38 13.69
CA ALA A 28 -4.57 4.87 12.55
C ALA A 28 -5.22 5.34 11.25
N LEU A 29 -6.55 5.28 11.07
CA LEU A 29 -7.23 5.77 9.87
C LEU A 29 -7.03 7.28 9.68
N PHE A 30 -7.06 8.06 10.76
CA PHE A 30 -6.83 9.50 10.74
C PHE A 30 -5.37 9.84 10.43
N ALA A 31 -4.41 9.14 11.05
CA ALA A 31 -2.99 9.26 10.74
C ALA A 31 -2.68 8.77 9.31
N ILE A 32 -3.24 7.65 8.88
CA ILE A 32 -3.09 7.05 7.54
C ILE A 32 -3.57 8.03 6.47
N ARG A 33 -4.71 8.72 6.67
CA ARG A 33 -5.19 9.75 5.73
C ARG A 33 -4.24 10.94 5.60
N ARG A 34 -3.55 11.33 6.68
CA ARG A 34 -2.46 12.33 6.65
C ARG A 34 -1.19 11.78 5.98
N PHE A 35 -0.85 10.51 6.22
CA PHE A 35 0.27 9.82 5.57
C PHE A 35 0.08 9.61 4.06
N TYR A 36 -1.15 9.59 3.55
CA TYR A 36 -1.38 9.58 2.10
C TYR A 36 -0.90 10.86 1.40
N LEU A 37 -0.84 11.99 2.10
CA LEU A 37 -0.26 13.21 1.55
C LEU A 37 1.28 13.19 1.62
N PHE A 38 1.83 12.43 2.59
CA PHE A 38 3.27 12.32 2.81
C PHE A 38 4.02 11.81 1.58
N LYS A 39 3.44 10.90 0.78
CA LYS A 39 4.07 10.47 -0.49
C LYS A 39 4.31 11.61 -1.48
N TYR A 40 3.44 12.63 -1.50
CA TYR A 40 3.62 13.80 -2.36
C TYR A 40 4.68 14.75 -1.82
N LEU A 41 4.80 14.86 -0.49
CA LEU A 41 5.92 15.55 0.15
C LEU A 41 7.25 14.87 -0.22
N VAL A 42 7.33 13.54 -0.07
CA VAL A 42 8.51 12.76 -0.47
C VAL A 42 8.82 12.95 -1.95
N LEU A 43 7.81 12.94 -2.83
CA LEU A 43 8.00 13.20 -4.25
C LEU A 43 8.65 14.57 -4.51
N VAL A 44 8.15 15.64 -3.90
CA VAL A 44 8.70 17.00 -4.06
C VAL A 44 10.14 17.08 -3.52
N VAL A 45 10.39 16.51 -2.34
CA VAL A 45 11.73 16.47 -1.74
C VAL A 45 12.71 15.68 -2.61
N MET A 46 12.31 14.55 -3.17
CA MET A 46 13.17 13.75 -4.04
C MET A 46 13.44 14.43 -5.38
N ILE A 47 12.45 15.11 -5.97
CA ILE A 47 12.66 15.92 -7.18
C ILE A 47 13.63 17.07 -6.89
N GLY A 48 13.44 17.78 -5.77
CA GLY A 48 14.35 18.85 -5.34
C GLY A 48 15.78 18.33 -5.11
N GLY A 49 15.93 17.22 -4.40
CA GLY A 49 17.23 16.59 -4.17
C GLY A 49 17.89 16.11 -5.46
N ALA A 50 17.13 15.54 -6.40
CA ALA A 50 17.66 15.14 -7.70
C ALA A 50 18.19 16.33 -8.51
N ILE A 51 17.52 17.48 -8.45
CA ILE A 51 17.98 18.71 -9.12
C ILE A 51 19.26 19.24 -8.47
N VAL A 52 19.34 19.25 -7.13
CA VAL A 52 20.50 19.77 -6.39
C VAL A 52 21.73 18.87 -6.53
N CYS A 53 21.56 17.55 -6.45
CA CYS A 53 22.66 16.61 -6.47
C CYS A 53 23.02 16.10 -7.88
N ALA A 54 22.24 16.44 -8.91
CA ALA A 54 22.36 15.92 -10.28
C ALA A 54 22.45 14.38 -10.37
N ASP A 55 21.92 13.69 -9.36
CA ASP A 55 22.04 12.26 -9.11
C ASP A 55 20.65 11.62 -8.99
N THR A 56 20.53 10.35 -9.37
CA THR A 56 19.29 9.56 -9.18
C THR A 56 19.15 9.06 -7.74
N ILE A 57 18.87 9.99 -6.81
CA ILE A 57 18.65 9.68 -5.38
C ILE A 57 17.56 8.62 -5.20
N PHE A 58 16.58 8.56 -6.09
CA PHE A 58 15.53 7.54 -6.06
C PHE A 58 16.08 6.11 -6.11
N CYS A 59 17.06 5.84 -6.98
CA CYS A 59 17.66 4.51 -7.10
C CYS A 59 18.38 4.10 -5.81
N LYS A 60 18.95 5.08 -5.07
CA LYS A 60 19.63 4.88 -3.78
C LYS A 60 18.68 4.59 -2.60
N VAL A 61 17.38 4.86 -2.77
CA VAL A 61 16.35 4.74 -1.71
C VAL A 61 15.26 3.74 -2.12
N CYS A 62 15.39 3.05 -3.24
CA CYS A 62 14.34 2.17 -3.72
C CYS A 62 14.36 0.81 -3.00
N ALA A 63 13.32 0.51 -2.21
CA ALA A 63 13.20 -0.80 -1.55
C ALA A 63 13.17 -1.99 -2.53
N VAL A 64 12.71 -1.79 -3.77
CA VAL A 64 12.72 -2.85 -4.82
C VAL A 64 14.15 -3.18 -5.25
N ALA A 65 15.02 -2.17 -5.34
CA ALA A 65 16.43 -2.37 -5.70
C ALA A 65 17.17 -3.20 -4.63
N THR A 66 16.75 -3.15 -3.37
CA THR A 66 17.29 -4.02 -2.32
C THR A 66 17.01 -5.50 -2.61
N PHE A 67 15.81 -5.82 -3.10
CA PHE A 67 15.43 -7.20 -3.45
C PHE A 67 16.03 -7.66 -4.78
N GLU A 68 16.06 -6.80 -5.79
CA GLU A 68 16.52 -7.19 -7.13
C GLU A 68 18.04 -7.16 -7.29
N ALA A 69 18.76 -6.29 -6.58
CA ALA A 69 20.21 -6.13 -6.74
C ALA A 69 20.99 -6.48 -5.46
N SER A 70 20.64 -5.87 -4.32
CA SER A 70 21.46 -6.00 -3.11
C SER A 70 21.44 -7.40 -2.51
N LEU A 71 20.27 -8.07 -2.47
CA LEU A 71 20.12 -9.40 -1.92
C LEU A 71 20.80 -10.51 -2.76
N PRO A 72 20.60 -10.61 -4.09
CA PRO A 72 21.31 -11.61 -4.89
C PRO A 72 22.82 -11.35 -4.91
N TYR A 73 23.27 -10.09 -4.87
CA TYR A 73 24.68 -9.76 -4.75
C TYR A 73 25.29 -10.22 -3.42
N ALA A 74 24.53 -10.11 -2.32
CA ALA A 74 24.96 -10.59 -1.01
C ALA A 74 24.96 -12.13 -0.88
N LEU A 75 24.09 -12.83 -1.62
CA LEU A 75 23.93 -14.28 -1.56
C LEU A 75 24.74 -15.04 -2.64
N SER A 76 25.24 -14.36 -3.68
CA SER A 76 25.97 -15.02 -4.77
C SER A 76 27.36 -15.50 -4.31
N PRO A 77 27.67 -16.81 -4.35
CA PRO A 77 28.96 -17.36 -3.93
C PRO A 77 30.15 -16.88 -4.77
N SER A 78 29.88 -16.31 -5.95
CA SER A 78 30.87 -15.75 -6.87
C SER A 78 31.29 -14.31 -6.55
N ALA A 79 30.63 -13.65 -5.59
CA ALA A 79 31.10 -12.38 -5.05
C ALA A 79 32.23 -12.66 -4.06
N GLY A 80 33.42 -12.99 -4.56
CA GLY A 80 34.67 -13.12 -3.79
C GLY A 80 35.16 -11.79 -3.21
N ILE A 81 34.25 -11.03 -2.63
CA ILE A 81 34.41 -9.65 -2.19
C ILE A 81 34.33 -9.66 -0.67
N PRO A 82 35.34 -9.13 0.04
CA PRO A 82 35.28 -9.05 1.49
C PRO A 82 34.10 -8.15 1.87
N VAL A 83 33.28 -8.60 2.83
CA VAL A 83 32.20 -7.83 3.50
C VAL A 83 32.63 -6.47 4.09
N LYS A 84 33.89 -6.05 3.87
CA LYS A 84 34.48 -4.75 4.18
C LYS A 84 34.18 -3.65 3.13
N VAL A 85 33.62 -3.97 1.96
CA VAL A 85 33.06 -2.94 1.04
C VAL A 85 31.57 -2.66 1.32
N LEU A 86 31.20 -2.62 2.61
CA LEU A 86 29.97 -2.00 3.08
C LEU A 86 30.05 -0.49 2.81
N SER A 87 29.94 -0.13 1.55
CA SER A 87 29.79 1.26 1.14
C SER A 87 28.51 1.79 1.78
N ALA A 88 28.56 3.03 2.30
CA ALA A 88 27.40 3.71 2.85
C ALA A 88 26.09 3.52 2.05
N PRO A 89 26.07 3.56 0.69
CA PRO A 89 24.85 3.30 -0.09
C PRO A 89 24.30 1.87 0.04
N PHE A 90 25.16 0.85 0.20
CA PHE A 90 24.69 -0.52 0.41
C PHE A 90 23.99 -0.68 1.76
N LEU A 91 24.54 -0.04 2.82
CA LEU A 91 23.91 -0.05 4.14
C LEU A 91 22.56 0.67 4.13
N ILE A 92 22.45 1.79 3.40
CA ILE A 92 21.19 2.52 3.21
C ILE A 92 20.16 1.65 2.50
N HIS A 93 20.53 0.94 1.43
CA HIS A 93 19.63 0.01 0.72
C HIS A 93 19.12 -1.10 1.65
N LEU A 94 20.01 -1.69 2.44
CA LEU A 94 19.64 -2.75 3.37
C LEU A 94 18.70 -2.22 4.47
N ALA A 95 18.99 -1.06 5.03
CA ALA A 95 18.15 -0.41 6.03
C ALA A 95 16.75 -0.06 5.48
N VAL A 96 16.69 0.47 4.25
CA VAL A 96 15.43 0.79 3.57
C VAL A 96 14.62 -0.47 3.25
N GLY A 97 15.28 -1.54 2.79
CA GLY A 97 14.63 -2.83 2.54
C GLY A 97 14.10 -3.47 3.82
N ALA A 98 14.88 -3.43 4.91
CA ALA A 98 14.44 -3.88 6.23
C ALA A 98 13.24 -3.08 6.73
N LEU A 99 13.26 -1.75 6.60
CA LEU A 99 12.12 -0.89 6.93
C LEU A 99 10.88 -1.25 6.11
N ALA A 100 11.04 -1.54 4.81
CA ALA A 100 9.93 -1.96 3.97
C ALA A 100 9.35 -3.30 4.45
N ILE A 101 10.18 -4.28 4.82
CA ILE A 101 9.76 -5.58 5.35
C ILE A 101 9.02 -5.42 6.69
N VAL A 102 9.54 -4.63 7.63
CA VAL A 102 8.82 -4.37 8.89
C VAL A 102 7.50 -3.63 8.59
N GLY A 103 7.50 -2.73 7.62
CA GLY A 103 6.30 -2.05 7.12
C GLY A 103 5.21 -2.98 6.59
N LEU A 104 5.57 -4.16 6.04
CA LEU A 104 4.60 -5.16 5.59
C LEU A 104 3.70 -5.67 6.73
N LEU A 105 4.15 -5.61 7.99
CA LEU A 105 3.36 -5.99 9.16
C LEU A 105 2.15 -5.06 9.38
N TRP A 106 2.24 -3.80 8.95
CA TRP A 106 1.14 -2.83 9.08
C TRP A 106 0.26 -2.73 7.84
N ALA A 107 0.85 -2.81 6.65
CA ALA A 107 0.11 -2.71 5.40
C ALA A 107 0.73 -3.53 4.28
N GLN A 108 -0.13 -4.23 3.55
CA GLN A 108 0.21 -4.79 2.24
C GLN A 108 0.80 -3.65 1.36
N ARG A 109 2.02 -3.88 0.84
CA ARG A 109 2.75 -2.90 0.01
C ARG A 109 2.95 -1.52 0.67
N PHE A 110 3.27 -1.49 1.98
CA PHE A 110 3.50 -0.26 2.75
C PHE A 110 4.40 0.76 2.04
N TRP A 111 5.56 0.31 1.53
CA TRP A 111 6.51 1.16 0.81
C TRP A 111 5.86 1.88 -0.38
N CYS A 112 5.19 1.11 -1.25
CA CYS A 112 4.55 1.65 -2.44
C CYS A 112 3.36 2.56 -2.13
N ARG A 113 2.68 2.32 -1.01
CA ARG A 113 1.50 3.08 -0.59
C ARG A 113 1.84 4.44 0.03
N TYR A 114 2.94 4.54 0.78
CA TYR A 114 3.23 5.73 1.60
C TYR A 114 4.56 6.43 1.32
N ILE A 115 5.59 5.72 0.85
CA ILE A 115 6.96 6.26 0.76
C ILE A 115 7.41 6.40 -0.70
N CYS A 116 6.99 5.50 -1.59
CA CYS A 116 7.49 5.44 -2.94
C CYS A 116 7.04 6.67 -3.78
N PRO A 117 7.96 7.53 -4.27
CA PRO A 117 7.61 8.63 -5.17
C PRO A 117 7.03 8.14 -6.50
N PHE A 118 7.50 7.00 -7.02
CA PHE A 118 6.91 6.42 -8.23
C PHE A 118 5.44 6.00 -8.02
N GLY A 119 5.10 5.53 -6.82
CA GLY A 119 3.70 5.26 -6.44
C GLY A 119 2.84 6.53 -6.43
N ALA A 120 3.40 7.67 -6.03
CA ALA A 120 2.71 8.96 -6.09
C ALA A 120 2.46 9.42 -7.53
N VAL A 121 3.46 9.28 -8.40
CA VAL A 121 3.34 9.60 -9.84
C VAL A 121 2.30 8.72 -10.53
N MET A 122 2.36 7.40 -10.33
CA MET A 122 1.37 6.46 -10.88
C MET A 122 -0.05 6.74 -10.38
N GLY A 123 -0.16 7.17 -9.12
CA GLY A 123 -1.41 7.63 -8.54
C GLY A 123 -2.00 8.86 -9.24
N LEU A 124 -1.14 9.83 -9.58
CA LEU A 124 -1.56 11.05 -10.26
C LEU A 124 -1.95 10.79 -11.72
N THR A 125 -1.18 9.95 -12.43
CA THR A 125 -1.50 9.55 -13.80
C THR A 125 -2.76 8.69 -13.89
N ASN A 126 -3.21 8.08 -12.77
CA ASN A 126 -4.46 7.33 -12.71
C ASN A 126 -5.67 8.15 -13.19
N ARG A 127 -5.69 9.47 -12.93
CA ARG A 127 -6.77 10.36 -13.36
C ARG A 127 -6.83 10.54 -14.89
N PHE A 128 -5.68 10.44 -15.55
CA PHE A 128 -5.51 10.65 -17.00
C PHE A 128 -5.40 9.34 -17.79
N SER A 129 -5.15 8.22 -17.13
CA SER A 129 -4.92 6.95 -17.80
C SER A 129 -6.20 6.40 -18.44
N ALA A 130 -6.06 5.90 -19.68
CA ALA A 130 -7.14 5.34 -20.47
C ALA A 130 -7.77 4.07 -19.86
N LEU A 131 -7.03 3.31 -19.04
CA LEU A 131 -7.49 2.01 -18.52
C LEU A 131 -8.38 2.14 -17.27
N ARG A 132 -9.67 2.40 -17.37
CA ARG A 132 -10.51 2.66 -16.18
C ARG A 132 -11.07 1.39 -15.54
N LEU A 133 -11.07 1.34 -14.21
CA LEU A 133 -11.83 0.34 -13.44
C LEU A 133 -13.28 0.81 -13.34
N MET A 134 -14.16 0.13 -14.08
CA MET A 134 -15.58 0.41 -14.15
C MET A 134 -16.37 -0.61 -13.33
N ARG A 135 -17.39 -0.12 -12.64
CA ARG A 135 -18.35 -0.92 -11.92
C ARG A 135 -19.70 -0.89 -12.65
N ASP A 136 -20.28 -2.06 -12.86
CA ASP A 136 -21.67 -2.22 -13.24
C ASP A 136 -22.56 -2.15 -11.98
N PRO A 137 -23.36 -1.08 -11.81
CA PRO A 137 -24.22 -0.93 -10.64
C PRO A 137 -25.34 -1.97 -10.58
N GLN A 138 -25.76 -2.54 -11.72
CA GLN A 138 -26.83 -3.54 -11.76
C GLN A 138 -26.36 -4.90 -11.22
N LYS A 139 -25.12 -5.28 -11.52
CA LYS A 139 -24.53 -6.56 -11.08
C LYS A 139 -23.86 -6.48 -9.71
N CYS A 140 -23.59 -5.27 -9.21
CA CYS A 140 -22.84 -5.10 -7.98
C CYS A 140 -23.75 -4.91 -6.78
N ASN A 141 -23.93 -5.99 -6.00
CA ASN A 141 -24.62 -5.91 -4.72
C ASN A 141 -23.60 -5.85 -3.55
N PRO A 142 -23.32 -4.66 -2.98
CA PRO A 142 -22.32 -4.50 -1.92
C PRO A 142 -22.73 -5.18 -0.61
N LYS A 143 -24.03 -5.40 -0.37
CA LYS A 143 -24.53 -6.11 0.83
C LYS A 143 -24.20 -7.60 0.77
N THR A 144 -24.34 -8.21 -0.40
CA THR A 144 -24.08 -9.65 -0.61
C THR A 144 -22.58 -9.96 -0.67
N CYS A 145 -21.77 -9.09 -1.27
CA CYS A 145 -20.36 -9.39 -1.49
C CYS A 145 -19.44 -9.20 -0.28
N ARG A 146 -19.96 -8.67 0.85
CA ARG A 146 -19.19 -8.35 2.08
C ARG A 146 -17.85 -7.68 1.78
N GLY A 147 -17.83 -6.77 0.81
CA GLY A 147 -16.62 -6.02 0.41
C GLY A 147 -15.44 -6.89 -0.07
N ALA A 148 -15.67 -8.02 -0.74
CA ALA A 148 -14.60 -8.89 -1.27
C ALA A 148 -13.54 -8.11 -2.08
N CYS A 149 -13.99 -7.16 -2.91
CA CYS A 149 -13.10 -6.28 -3.69
C CYS A 149 -12.19 -5.38 -2.83
N ILE A 150 -12.66 -4.93 -1.66
CA ILE A 150 -11.85 -4.12 -0.74
C ILE A 150 -10.80 -5.01 -0.06
N ARG A 151 -11.20 -6.22 0.36
CA ARG A 151 -10.31 -7.18 1.03
C ARG A 151 -9.20 -7.69 0.11
N ALA A 152 -9.51 -7.88 -1.17
CA ALA A 152 -8.52 -8.28 -2.17
C ALA A 152 -7.61 -7.14 -2.64
N CYS A 153 -7.95 -5.87 -2.35
CA CYS A 153 -7.16 -4.74 -2.85
C CYS A 153 -5.87 -4.56 -2.04
N PRO A 154 -4.67 -4.79 -2.61
CA PRO A 154 -3.42 -4.66 -1.87
C PRO A 154 -3.14 -3.20 -1.48
N MET A 155 -3.71 -2.24 -2.22
CA MET A 155 -3.56 -0.80 -1.95
C MET A 155 -4.61 -0.27 -0.94
N GLY A 156 -5.57 -1.10 -0.52
CA GLY A 156 -6.58 -0.74 0.47
C GLY A 156 -7.56 0.36 0.02
N VAL A 157 -7.93 0.39 -1.26
CA VAL A 157 -8.84 1.39 -1.82
C VAL A 157 -10.29 1.10 -1.38
N THR A 158 -10.85 1.94 -0.51
CA THR A 158 -12.20 1.73 0.09
C THR A 158 -13.35 2.32 -0.74
N SER A 159 -13.04 3.03 -1.82
CA SER A 159 -14.00 3.69 -2.71
C SER A 159 -14.54 2.76 -3.82
N ILE A 160 -13.95 1.56 -3.99
CA ILE A 160 -14.30 0.59 -5.03
C ILE A 160 -15.80 0.27 -5.10
N PRO A 161 -16.51 -0.06 -3.99
CA PRO A 161 -17.93 -0.41 -4.05
C PRO A 161 -18.86 0.80 -4.00
N ARG A 162 -18.35 2.03 -4.11
CA ARG A 162 -19.17 3.26 -4.06
C ARG A 162 -19.17 3.99 -5.39
N LEU A 163 -18.03 4.06 -6.06
CA LEU A 163 -17.89 4.80 -7.30
C LEU A 163 -18.22 3.94 -8.52
N LYS A 164 -18.78 4.57 -9.57
CA LYS A 164 -18.97 3.96 -10.88
C LYS A 164 -17.64 3.75 -11.61
N SER A 165 -16.72 4.70 -11.44
CA SER A 165 -15.33 4.62 -11.90
C SER A 165 -14.40 4.87 -10.73
N VAL A 166 -13.48 3.95 -10.47
CA VAL A 166 -12.50 4.11 -9.38
C VAL A 166 -11.33 4.96 -9.87
N ASP A 167 -11.33 6.24 -9.49
CA ASP A 167 -10.32 7.25 -9.85
C ASP A 167 -9.41 7.64 -8.69
N SER A 168 -9.36 6.81 -7.65
CA SER A 168 -8.53 7.06 -6.47
C SER A 168 -7.04 7.03 -6.82
N THR A 169 -6.28 8.02 -6.33
CA THR A 169 -4.82 8.16 -6.56
C THR A 169 -3.98 7.04 -5.94
N ASP A 170 -4.59 6.08 -5.27
CA ASP A 170 -3.92 4.94 -4.67
C ASP A 170 -4.16 3.65 -5.47
N CYS A 171 -5.08 3.67 -6.42
CA CYS A 171 -5.38 2.52 -7.26
C CYS A 171 -4.31 2.39 -8.35
N ILE A 172 -3.53 1.31 -8.28
CA ILE A 172 -2.54 0.94 -9.30
C ILE A 172 -3.12 0.13 -10.46
N ARG A 173 -4.45 -0.08 -10.48
CA ARG A 173 -5.17 -0.84 -11.52
C ARG A 173 -4.62 -2.25 -11.76
N CYS A 174 -4.20 -2.94 -10.68
CA CYS A 174 -3.65 -4.30 -10.75
C CYS A 174 -4.63 -5.37 -11.25
N GLY A 175 -5.93 -5.19 -11.00
CA GLY A 175 -6.96 -6.14 -11.42
C GLY A 175 -7.44 -7.10 -10.34
N ASP A 176 -6.75 -7.24 -9.21
CA ASP A 176 -7.11 -8.21 -8.14
C ASP A 176 -8.57 -8.10 -7.66
N CYS A 177 -9.12 -6.87 -7.64
CA CYS A 177 -10.52 -6.63 -7.27
C CYS A 177 -11.54 -7.11 -8.30
N VAL A 178 -11.16 -7.23 -9.57
CA VAL A 178 -11.97 -7.81 -10.66
C VAL A 178 -12.03 -9.33 -10.46
N ASP A 179 -10.89 -9.96 -10.21
CA ASP A 179 -10.77 -11.41 -10.05
C ASP A 179 -11.46 -11.89 -8.77
N ALA A 180 -11.35 -11.13 -7.68
CA ALA A 180 -12.01 -11.44 -6.41
C ALA A 180 -13.52 -11.13 -6.40
N CYS A 181 -14.10 -10.57 -7.49
CA CYS A 181 -15.50 -10.17 -7.51
C CYS A 181 -16.42 -11.37 -7.84
N PRO A 182 -17.20 -11.89 -6.87
CA PRO A 182 -18.05 -13.07 -7.13
C PRO A 182 -19.20 -12.78 -8.11
N SER A 183 -19.63 -11.52 -8.23
CA SER A 183 -20.72 -11.13 -9.14
C SER A 183 -20.24 -10.66 -10.52
N GLY A 184 -18.92 -10.66 -10.77
CA GLY A 184 -18.35 -10.23 -12.06
C GLY A 184 -18.73 -8.80 -12.48
N ALA A 185 -19.01 -7.93 -11.50
CA ALA A 185 -19.53 -6.58 -11.71
C ALA A 185 -18.44 -5.52 -11.93
N LEU A 186 -17.18 -5.87 -11.68
CA LEU A 186 -16.02 -5.01 -11.92
C LEU A 186 -15.36 -5.40 -13.25
N ARG A 187 -14.95 -4.41 -14.05
CA ARG A 187 -14.26 -4.60 -15.33
C ARG A 187 -13.22 -3.51 -15.53
N LEU A 188 -12.06 -3.88 -16.05
CA LEU A 188 -11.10 -2.92 -16.60
C LEU A 188 -11.49 -2.63 -18.05
N ARG A 189 -11.68 -1.36 -18.41
CA ARG A 189 -12.00 -0.91 -19.77
C ARG A 189 -11.10 0.21 -20.20
N PHE A 190 -10.59 0.14 -21.42
CA PHE A 190 -9.96 1.28 -22.08
C PHE A 190 -11.02 2.28 -22.51
N SER A 191 -11.02 3.46 -21.91
CA SER A 191 -11.93 4.55 -22.22
C SER A 191 -11.20 5.87 -21.94
N LEU A 192 -10.82 6.58 -23.00
CA LEU A 192 -10.28 7.93 -22.89
C LEU A 192 -11.39 8.88 -22.40
N LYS A 193 -11.04 9.74 -21.44
CA LYS A 193 -11.90 10.83 -21.02
C LYS A 193 -11.79 11.91 -22.10
N ARG A 194 -12.79 11.98 -22.98
CA ARG A 194 -12.93 13.06 -23.96
C ARG A 194 -13.24 14.36 -23.23
#